data_AF-A0A2N0WWI9-F1
#
_entry.id   AF-A0A2N0WWI9-F1
#
_cell.length_a   1.000
_cell.length_b   1.000
_cell.length_c   1.000
_cell.angle_alpha   90.00
_cell.angle_beta   90.00
_cell.angle_gamma   90.00
#
_symmetry.space_group_name_H-M   'P 1'
#
loop_
_entity.id
_entity.type
_entity.pdbx_description
1 polymer ?
#
loop_
_entity_poly.entity_id
_entity_poly.type
_entity_poly.pdbx_seq_one_letter_code
_entity_poly.pdbx_strand_id
1 'polypeptide(L)'
;MSSLNALKYKITVGRSFYAGVSIFLLYCAVIFLASLLVPLSLNSLFFYLTLSLIALYAAYQATSFSCSFRLSEAGHIEYSLNGSGYQGGVSPHSFYCHFFIFLIIDVKGRSLGDKSTKQVMVIYKDAVRTVDYRLLARLINIGRT
;
A
#
# COMPACT_ATOMS: atom_id res chain seq x y z
N MET A 1 22.31 22.10 -14.35
CA MET A 1 21.19 22.64 -15.16
C MET A 1 20.85 21.56 -16.19
N SER A 2 19.75 20.82 -16.20
CA SER A 2 18.34 21.08 -15.89
C SER A 2 17.71 19.79 -15.32
N SER A 3 17.33 19.76 -14.04
CA SER A 3 16.49 18.69 -13.46
C SER A 3 15.03 19.12 -13.35
N LEU A 4 14.60 20.07 -14.20
CA LEU A 4 13.26 20.64 -14.23
C LEU A 4 12.18 19.67 -14.75
N ASN A 5 12.55 18.41 -15.08
CA ASN A 5 11.66 17.40 -15.66
C ASN A 5 11.64 16.08 -14.89
N ALA A 6 12.20 16.04 -13.69
CA ALA A 6 12.44 14.76 -13.00
C ALA A 6 11.17 14.06 -12.50
N LEU A 7 10.00 14.70 -12.42
CA LEU A 7 8.79 14.09 -11.84
C LEU A 7 7.58 14.31 -12.75
N LYS A 8 7.57 13.55 -13.84
CA LYS A 8 6.69 13.79 -15.00
C LYS A 8 5.29 13.20 -14.81
N TYR A 9 5.15 12.15 -14.00
CA TYR A 9 3.90 11.44 -13.83
C TYR A 9 3.31 11.69 -12.45
N LYS A 10 2.07 12.18 -12.39
CA LYS A 10 1.30 12.30 -11.15
C LYS A 10 0.24 11.21 -11.14
N ILE A 11 0.36 10.29 -10.19
CA ILE A 11 -0.60 9.21 -10.00
C ILE A 11 -1.34 9.45 -8.69
N THR A 12 -2.66 9.36 -8.75
CA THR A 12 -3.54 9.47 -7.60
C THR A 12 -4.14 8.10 -7.31
N VAL A 13 -3.79 7.55 -6.16
CA VAL A 13 -4.43 6.37 -5.57
C VAL A 13 -5.66 6.86 -4.83
N GLY A 14 -6.82 6.47 -5.34
CA GLY A 14 -8.10 6.67 -4.70
C GLY A 14 -8.44 5.54 -3.75
N ARG A 15 -9.72 5.49 -3.39
CA ARG A 15 -10.29 4.45 -2.54
C ARG A 15 -10.23 3.09 -3.24
N SER A 16 -9.91 2.05 -2.49
CA SER A 16 -9.89 0.67 -2.98
C SER A 16 -10.93 -0.18 -2.25
N PHE A 17 -11.94 -0.64 -2.97
CA PHE A 17 -12.89 -1.59 -2.42
C PHE A 17 -12.24 -2.97 -2.24
N TYR A 18 -11.39 -3.39 -3.18
CA TYR A 18 -10.67 -4.66 -3.10
C TYR A 18 -9.71 -4.72 -1.90
N ALA A 19 -9.09 -3.61 -1.51
CA ALA A 19 -8.28 -3.56 -0.29
C ALA A 19 -9.12 -3.86 0.95
N GLY A 20 -10.29 -3.22 1.07
CA GLY A 20 -11.20 -3.43 2.18
C GLY A 20 -11.71 -4.86 2.26
N VAL A 21 -12.19 -5.41 1.13
CA VAL A 21 -12.68 -6.79 1.06
C VAL A 21 -11.58 -7.79 1.39
N SER A 22 -10.36 -7.60 0.87
CA SER A 22 -9.24 -8.51 1.13
C SER A 22 -8.86 -8.54 2.61
N ILE A 23 -8.79 -7.37 3.24
CA ILE A 23 -8.50 -7.25 4.67
C ILE A 23 -9.64 -7.85 5.50
N PHE A 24 -10.89 -7.52 5.18
CA PHE A 24 -12.05 -8.09 5.87
C PHE A 24 -12.07 -9.62 5.80
N LEU A 25 -11.87 -10.20 4.61
CA LEU A 25 -11.81 -11.65 4.42
C LEU A 25 -10.67 -12.30 5.22
N LEU A 26 -9.49 -11.65 5.28
CA LEU A 26 -8.38 -12.15 6.08
C LEU A 26 -8.75 -12.20 7.57
N TYR A 27 -9.36 -11.14 8.10
CA TYR A 27 -9.84 -11.12 9.48
C TYR A 27 -10.94 -12.16 9.73
N CYS A 28 -11.90 -12.30 8.80
CA CYS A 28 -12.93 -13.34 8.90
C CYS A 28 -12.32 -14.75 8.93
N ALA A 29 -11.29 -15.01 8.11
CA ALA A 29 -10.59 -16.29 8.13
C ALA A 29 -9.89 -16.55 9.48
N VAL A 30 -9.25 -15.53 10.06
CA VAL A 30 -8.62 -15.63 11.40
C VAL A 30 -9.68 -15.87 12.48
N ILE A 31 -10.79 -15.14 12.46
CA ILE A 31 -11.90 -15.31 13.41
C ILE A 31 -12.49 -16.72 13.29
N PHE A 32 -12.72 -17.18 12.07
CA PHE A 32 -13.23 -18.53 11.80
C PHE A 32 -12.27 -19.59 12.34
N LEU A 33 -10.97 -19.49 12.04
CA LEU A 33 -9.97 -20.44 12.52
C LEU A 33 -9.86 -20.42 14.06
N ALA A 34 -9.93 -19.24 14.68
CA ALA A 34 -9.97 -19.10 16.13
C ALA A 34 -11.23 -19.72 16.74
N SER A 35 -12.37 -19.65 16.06
CA SER A 35 -13.63 -20.28 16.51
C SER A 35 -13.63 -21.80 16.46
N LEU A 36 -12.78 -22.40 15.61
CA LEU A 36 -12.59 -23.85 15.58
C LEU A 36 -11.74 -24.36 16.75
N LEU A 37 -10.84 -23.52 17.28
CA LEU A 37 -9.89 -23.87 18.33
C LEU A 37 -10.44 -23.65 19.75
N VAL A 38 -11.37 -22.71 19.91
CA VAL A 38 -11.88 -22.30 21.22
C VAL A 38 -13.37 -22.67 21.32
N PRO A 39 -13.78 -23.45 22.35
CA PRO A 39 -15.18 -23.80 22.52
C PRO A 39 -16.04 -22.53 22.71
N LEU A 40 -17.21 -22.53 22.07
CA LEU A 40 -18.16 -21.43 22.13
C LEU A 40 -18.72 -21.27 23.54
N SER A 41 -18.24 -20.23 24.22
CA SER A 41 -18.72 -19.70 25.49
C SER A 41 -19.20 -18.25 25.31
N LEU A 42 -19.92 -17.70 26.29
CA LEU A 42 -20.32 -16.28 26.27
C LEU A 42 -19.10 -15.34 26.15
N ASN A 43 -18.00 -15.67 26.83
CA ASN A 43 -16.77 -14.87 26.80
C ASN A 43 -16.12 -14.89 25.41
N SER A 44 -16.07 -16.05 24.74
CA SER A 44 -15.54 -16.13 23.37
C SER A 44 -16.45 -15.41 22.38
N LEU A 45 -17.76 -15.39 22.59
CA LEU A 45 -18.70 -14.61 21.77
C LEU A 45 -18.40 -13.11 21.82
N PHE A 46 -18.21 -12.53 23.01
CA PHE A 46 -17.81 -11.13 23.14
C PHE A 46 -16.47 -10.85 22.45
N PHE A 47 -15.51 -11.77 22.58
CA PHE A 47 -14.22 -11.66 21.92
C PHE A 47 -14.30 -11.69 20.38
N TYR A 48 -15.13 -12.55 19.80
CA TYR A 48 -15.32 -12.58 18.34
C TYR A 48 -16.09 -11.35 17.83
N LEU A 49 -17.02 -10.82 18.62
CA LEU A 49 -17.71 -9.57 18.29
C LEU A 49 -16.75 -8.38 18.25
N THR A 50 -15.87 -8.25 19.25
CA THR A 50 -14.87 -7.17 19.26
C THR A 50 -13.88 -7.32 18.11
N LEU A 51 -13.43 -8.53 17.81
CA LEU A 51 -12.60 -8.80 16.63
C LEU A 51 -13.31 -8.45 15.31
N SER A 52 -14.60 -8.74 15.19
CA SER A 52 -15.39 -8.39 14.00
C SER A 52 -15.52 -6.88 13.82
N LEU A 53 -15.72 -6.13 14.92
CA LEU A 53 -15.72 -4.66 14.88
C LEU A 53 -14.36 -4.09 14.45
N ILE A 54 -13.26 -4.67 14.96
CA ILE A 54 -11.90 -4.29 14.55
C ILE A 54 -11.69 -4.60 13.06
N ALA A 55 -12.18 -5.75 12.58
CA ALA A 55 -12.08 -6.13 11.17
C ALA A 55 -12.82 -5.14 10.26
N LEU A 56 -14.04 -4.74 10.63
CA LEU A 56 -14.81 -3.73 9.91
C LEU A 56 -14.11 -2.37 9.90
N TYR A 57 -13.58 -1.94 11.05
CA TYR A 57 -12.83 -0.70 11.14
C TYR A 57 -11.57 -0.71 10.27
N ALA A 58 -10.80 -1.80 10.31
CA ALA A 58 -9.60 -1.98 9.50
C ALA A 58 -9.92 -2.01 8.00
N ALA A 59 -10.99 -2.72 7.60
CA ALA A 59 -11.46 -2.74 6.22
C ALA A 59 -11.88 -1.34 5.75
N TYR A 60 -12.64 -0.61 6.57
CA TYR A 60 -13.05 0.77 6.26
C TYR A 60 -11.85 1.69 6.09
N GLN A 61 -10.88 1.65 7.01
CA GLN A 61 -9.64 2.41 6.91
C GLN A 61 -8.88 2.09 5.62
N ALA A 62 -8.77 0.82 5.26
CA ALA A 62 -8.11 0.40 4.03
C ALA A 62 -8.83 0.87 2.77
N THR A 63 -10.17 0.86 2.76
CA THR A 63 -10.92 1.43 1.63
C THR A 63 -10.75 2.93 1.49
N SER A 64 -10.62 3.64 2.61
CA SER A 64 -10.54 5.10 2.65
C SER A 64 -9.15 5.64 2.40
N PHE A 65 -8.14 4.77 2.31
CA PHE A 65 -6.77 5.16 2.03
C PHE A 65 -6.68 5.83 0.66
N SER A 66 -6.16 7.05 0.63
CA SER A 66 -5.88 7.78 -0.59
C SER A 66 -4.51 8.43 -0.50
N CYS A 67 -3.73 8.34 -1.57
CA CYS A 67 -2.41 8.93 -1.63
C CYS A 67 -2.15 9.44 -3.04
N SER A 68 -1.37 10.52 -3.17
CA SER A 68 -0.89 11.00 -4.46
C SER A 68 0.62 10.94 -4.48
N PHE A 69 1.17 10.39 -5.55
CA PHE A 69 2.60 10.31 -5.75
C PHE A 69 3.01 10.81 -7.13
N ARG A 70 4.23 11.34 -7.19
CA ARG A 70 4.89 11.78 -8.40
C ARG A 70 6.02 10.82 -8.71
N LEU A 71 6.10 10.38 -9.96
CA LEU A 71 7.12 9.45 -10.44
C LEU A 71 7.96 10.06 -11.56
N SER A 72 9.24 9.71 -11.54
CA SER A 72 10.18 9.92 -12.63
C SER A 72 10.24 8.70 -13.56
N GLU A 73 10.68 8.93 -14.81
CA GLU A 73 11.06 7.84 -15.73
C GLU A 73 12.26 7.02 -15.20
N ALA A 74 13.08 7.62 -14.32
CA ALA A 74 14.23 6.98 -13.68
C ALA A 74 13.88 6.22 -12.37
N GLY A 75 12.60 6.05 -12.05
CA GLY A 75 12.17 5.32 -10.84
C GLY A 75 12.30 6.08 -9.52
N HIS A 76 12.45 7.41 -9.56
CA HIS A 76 12.35 8.27 -8.38
C HIS A 76 10.88 8.54 -8.06
N ILE A 77 10.53 8.44 -6.78
CA ILE A 77 9.18 8.66 -6.27
C ILE A 77 9.22 9.78 -5.24
N GLU A 78 8.27 10.70 -5.37
CA GLU A 78 7.86 11.58 -4.28
C GLU A 78 6.42 11.30 -3.91
N TYR A 79 6.13 11.16 -2.62
CA TYR A 79 4.76 11.02 -2.15
C TYR A 79 4.57 11.75 -0.84
N SER A 80 3.35 12.24 -0.63
CA SER A 80 2.93 12.81 0.65
C SER A 80 2.02 11.82 1.33
N LEU A 81 2.36 11.45 2.56
CA LEU A 81 1.53 10.66 3.43
C LEU A 81 1.31 11.44 4.72
N ASN A 82 0.05 11.72 5.07
CA ASN A 82 -0.32 12.40 6.33
C ASN A 82 0.44 13.71 6.57
N GLY A 83 0.66 14.51 5.52
CA GLY A 83 1.38 15.80 5.61
C GLY A 83 2.91 15.69 5.61
N SER A 84 3.47 14.48 5.68
CA SER A 84 4.91 14.24 5.56
C SER A 84 5.27 13.87 4.11
N GLY A 85 6.16 14.65 3.51
CA GLY A 85 6.71 14.38 2.18
C GLY A 85 7.89 13.42 2.24
N TYR A 86 7.81 12.34 1.47
CA TYR A 86 8.84 11.33 1.33
C TYR A 86 9.39 11.34 -0.10
N GLN A 87 10.71 11.16 -0.22
CA GLN A 87 11.40 11.04 -1.49
C GLN A 87 12.28 9.79 -1.46
N GLY A 88 12.24 8.99 -2.53
CA GLY A 88 12.97 7.74 -2.59
C GLY A 88 13.05 7.16 -3.99
N GLY A 89 13.71 6.01 -4.11
CA GLY A 89 13.73 5.21 -5.32
C GLY A 89 12.80 4.00 -5.21
N VAL A 90 12.25 3.55 -6.34
CA VAL A 90 11.61 2.23 -6.43
C VAL A 90 12.68 1.17 -6.18
N SER A 91 12.50 0.36 -5.14
CA SER A 91 13.38 -0.76 -4.85
C SER A 91 13.18 -1.87 -5.90
N PRO A 92 14.24 -2.60 -6.31
CA PRO A 92 14.12 -3.71 -7.26
C PRO A 92 13.24 -4.86 -6.75
N HIS A 93 13.05 -4.94 -5.43
CA HIS A 93 12.17 -5.91 -4.78
C HIS A 93 10.67 -5.59 -4.92
N SER A 94 10.33 -4.45 -5.51
CA SER A 94 8.94 -4.14 -5.87
C SER A 94 8.43 -5.15 -6.91
N PHE A 95 7.14 -5.46 -6.88
CA PHE A 95 6.50 -6.35 -7.84
C PHE A 95 5.05 -5.95 -8.11
N TYR A 96 4.48 -6.47 -9.18
CA TYR A 96 3.07 -6.27 -9.51
C TYR A 96 2.46 -7.58 -9.99
N CYS A 97 1.16 -7.73 -9.82
CA CYS A 97 0.39 -8.85 -10.34
C CYS A 97 -0.80 -8.35 -11.18
N HIS A 98 -1.86 -9.13 -11.35
CA HIS A 98 -3.07 -8.63 -12.02
C HIS A 98 -3.94 -7.75 -11.10
N PHE A 99 -3.80 -7.91 -9.77
CA PHE A 99 -4.74 -7.39 -8.78
C PHE A 99 -4.19 -6.21 -7.98
N PHE A 100 -2.88 -6.20 -7.70
CA PHE A 100 -2.23 -5.17 -6.89
C PHE A 100 -0.77 -4.97 -7.31
N ILE A 101 -0.21 -3.86 -6.86
CA ILE A 101 1.19 -3.48 -6.98
C ILE A 101 1.74 -3.42 -5.57
N PHE A 102 2.83 -4.14 -5.35
CA PHE A 102 3.61 -4.10 -4.13
C PHE A 102 4.84 -3.25 -4.37
N LEU A 103 4.80 -2.03 -3.84
CA LEU A 103 5.83 -1.02 -4.06
C LEU A 103 6.67 -0.89 -2.80
N ILE A 104 7.97 -1.12 -2.94
CA ILE A 104 8.95 -0.87 -1.88
C ILE A 104 9.72 0.37 -2.29
N ILE A 105 9.73 1.37 -1.42
CA ILE A 105 10.39 2.64 -1.65
C ILE A 105 11.57 2.74 -0.68
N ASP A 106 12.76 2.86 -1.24
CA ASP A 106 13.97 3.13 -0.46
C ASP A 106 14.03 4.65 -0.21
N VAL A 107 13.51 5.07 0.95
CA VAL A 107 13.49 6.48 1.36
C VAL A 107 14.88 6.86 1.84
N LYS A 108 15.48 7.87 1.20
CA LYS A 108 16.73 8.46 1.69
C LYS A 108 16.40 9.34 2.89
N GLY A 109 17.04 9.07 4.02
CA GLY A 109 16.91 9.92 5.20
C GLY A 109 17.35 11.36 4.88
N ARG A 110 16.68 12.35 5.49
CA ARG A 110 16.94 13.78 5.21
C ARG A 110 18.28 14.29 5.74
N SER A 111 19.00 13.48 6.51
CA SER A 111 20.29 13.81 7.12
C SER A 111 21.42 12.92 6.61
N LEU A 112 22.61 13.50 6.41
CA LEU A 112 23.86 12.81 6.09
C LEU A 112 24.24 11.86 7.25
N GLY A 113 23.74 10.63 7.21
CA GLY A 113 23.99 9.61 8.24
C GLY A 113 22.75 8.81 8.64
N ASP A 114 21.58 9.20 8.16
CA ASP A 114 20.33 8.52 8.50
C ASP A 114 20.11 7.31 7.58
N LYS A 115 19.86 6.14 8.19
CA LYS A 115 19.74 4.86 7.45
C LYS A 115 18.56 4.93 6.48
N SER A 116 18.74 4.40 5.27
CA SER A 116 17.65 4.29 4.30
C SER A 116 16.50 3.49 4.92
N THR A 117 15.34 4.11 5.05
CA THR A 117 14.15 3.43 5.58
C THR A 117 13.35 2.87 4.42
N LYS A 118 13.06 1.56 4.47
CA LYS A 118 12.21 0.92 3.46
C LYS A 118 10.75 1.18 3.81
N GLN A 119 10.05 1.92 2.96
CA GLN A 119 8.61 2.08 3.08
C GLN A 119 7.91 1.13 2.12
N VAL A 120 6.96 0.36 2.64
CA VAL A 120 6.20 -0.61 1.86
C VAL A 120 4.79 -0.07 1.63
N MET A 121 4.33 -0.13 0.39
CA MET A 121 3.01 0.33 -0.01
C MET A 121 2.35 -0.70 -0.93
N VAL A 122 1.11 -1.06 -0.62
CA VAL A 122 0.29 -1.93 -1.47
C VAL A 122 -0.77 -1.08 -2.16
N ILE A 123 -0.77 -1.11 -3.48
CA ILE A 123 -1.68 -0.33 -4.32
C ILE A 123 -2.54 -1.31 -5.12
N TYR A 124 -3.84 -1.34 -4.85
CA TYR A 124 -4.76 -2.21 -5.57
C TYR A 124 -5.15 -1.62 -6.93
N LYS A 125 -5.46 -2.48 -7.89
CA LYS A 125 -5.77 -2.09 -9.26
C LYS A 125 -7.03 -1.25 -9.39
N ASP A 126 -8.02 -1.46 -8.52
CA ASP A 126 -9.26 -0.66 -8.49
C ASP A 126 -9.06 0.76 -7.93
N ALA A 127 -7.99 0.95 -7.15
CA ALA A 127 -7.62 2.23 -6.56
C ALA A 127 -6.99 3.21 -7.57
N VAL A 128 -6.62 2.73 -8.76
CA VAL A 128 -5.79 3.46 -9.73
C VAL A 128 -6.35 3.28 -11.13
N ARG A 129 -6.18 4.29 -12.00
CA ARG A 129 -6.57 4.15 -13.41
C ARG A 129 -5.72 3.09 -14.09
N THR A 130 -6.30 2.36 -15.05
CA THR A 130 -5.61 1.29 -15.78
C THR A 130 -4.33 1.74 -16.48
N VAL A 131 -4.28 2.99 -16.98
CA VAL A 131 -3.10 3.60 -17.59
C VAL A 131 -1.99 3.79 -16.56
N ASP A 132 -2.33 4.36 -15.40
CA ASP A 132 -1.40 4.62 -14.30
C ASP A 132 -0.87 3.32 -13.69
N TYR A 133 -1.71 2.29 -13.61
CA TYR A 133 -1.32 0.95 -13.18
C TYR A 133 -0.27 0.34 -14.10
N ARG A 134 -0.48 0.42 -15.43
CA ARG A 134 0.50 -0.06 -16.42
C ARG A 134 1.79 0.74 -16.39
N LEU A 135 1.69 2.05 -16.12
CA LEU A 135 2.85 2.92 -16.00
C LEU A 135 3.69 2.54 -14.78
N LEU A 136 3.07 2.33 -13.62
CA LEU A 136 3.75 1.83 -12.42
C LEU A 136 4.41 0.46 -12.67
N ALA A 137 3.70 -0.46 -13.32
CA ALA A 137 4.25 -1.77 -13.66
C ALA A 137 5.51 -1.66 -14.56
N ARG A 138 5.50 -0.76 -15.55
CA ARG A 138 6.68 -0.47 -16.39
C ARG A 138 7.83 0.11 -15.58
N LEU A 139 7.55 1.06 -14.68
CA LEU A 139 8.58 1.67 -13.84
C LEU A 139 9.20 0.69 -12.86
N ILE A 140 8.43 -0.26 -12.32
CA ILE A 140 8.96 -1.37 -11.51
C ILE A 140 9.91 -2.24 -12.32
N ASN A 141 9.60 -2.51 -13.58
CA ASN A 141 10.50 -3.29 -14.45
C ASN A 141 11.78 -2.53 -14.79
N ILE A 142 11.72 -1.21 -14.95
CA ILE A 142 12.91 -0.37 -15.19
C ILE A 142 13.78 -0.29 -13.93
N GLY A 143 13.18 -0.17 -12.74
CA GLY A 143 13.93 -0.15 -11.47
C GLY A 143 14.58 -1.49 -11.09
N ARG A 144 14.32 -2.57 -11.84
CA ARG A 144 14.94 -3.89 -11.65
C ARG A 144 16.22 -4.11 -12.46
N THR A 145 16.41 -3.35 -13.54
CA THR A 145 17.59 -3.41 -14.42
C THR A 145 18.67 -2.47 -13.96
#